data_AF-A0AAV3NMH2-F1
#
_entry.id   AF-A0AAV3NMH2-F1
#
_cell.length_a   1.000
_cell.length_b   1.000
_cell.length_c   1.000
_cell.angle_alpha   90.00
_cell.angle_beta   90.00
_cell.angle_gamma   90.00
#
_symmetry.space_group_name_H-M   'P 1'
#
loop_
_entity.id
_entity.type
_entity.pdbx_description
1 polymer ?
#
loop_
_entity_poly.entity_id
_entity_poly.type
_entity_poly.pdbx_seq_one_letter_code
_entity_poly.pdbx_strand_id
1 'polypeptide(L)'
;MEGNLSNKNGIKMARKILFATILSICASSSKKISIYLDVVGKVLFMLILFALFRWAGLVFMDELSRAVAPFVPTLGGTNGGFGPPPAPPYNDTFFFAAGNNTQDPSAPPGAPELQEPDPLQEPDMDSVKERIRERLRIHRMGGPRFQIDDSEIERIINLKQQILDRMQELDPNNPFWTHYRNRLIRDYIIPSSGGEYKVSTLADKLNALWRDNPTESTIYQDLIRRRDLFHIEALSRGRTGAL
;
A
#
# COMPACT_ATOMS: atom_id res chain seq x y z
N MET A 1 6.99 -54.03 3.61
CA MET A 1 6.53 -52.66 3.93
C MET A 1 5.32 -52.72 4.88
N GLU A 2 5.49 -53.15 6.13
CA GLU A 2 4.36 -53.37 7.07
C GLU A 2 4.52 -52.64 8.43
N GLY A 3 5.44 -51.68 8.53
CA GLY A 3 5.84 -51.10 9.83
C GLY A 3 5.11 -49.84 10.30
N ASN A 4 4.02 -49.37 9.67
CA ASN A 4 3.51 -48.00 9.94
C ASN A 4 2.00 -47.86 10.29
N LEU A 5 1.29 -48.97 10.53
CA LEU A 5 -0.14 -48.93 10.88
C LEU A 5 -0.40 -48.88 12.39
N SER A 6 0.54 -49.33 13.24
CA SER A 6 0.37 -49.38 14.70
C SER A 6 0.32 -47.98 15.36
N ASN A 7 1.03 -46.99 14.80
CA ASN A 7 1.17 -45.67 15.42
C ASN A 7 -0.10 -44.79 15.29
N LYS A 8 -0.90 -44.95 14.23
CA LYS A 8 -2.08 -44.09 14.00
C LYS A 8 -3.22 -44.32 15.00
N ASN A 9 -3.33 -45.52 15.56
CA ASN A 9 -4.38 -45.86 16.53
C ASN A 9 -4.06 -45.31 17.93
N GLY A 10 -2.79 -45.32 18.32
CA GLY A 10 -2.34 -44.72 19.58
C GLY A 10 -2.62 -43.22 19.66
N ILE A 11 -2.35 -42.48 18.58
CA ILE A 11 -2.58 -41.03 18.52
C ILE A 11 -4.08 -40.70 18.62
N LYS A 12 -4.95 -41.46 17.95
CA LYS A 12 -6.40 -41.27 18.03
C LYS A 12 -6.93 -41.53 19.45
N MET A 13 -6.41 -42.54 20.14
CA MET A 13 -6.82 -42.88 21.50
C MET A 13 -6.35 -41.83 22.52
N ALA A 14 -5.09 -41.38 22.41
CA ALA A 14 -4.54 -40.33 23.26
C ALA A 14 -5.33 -39.01 23.15
N ARG A 15 -5.73 -38.62 21.93
CA ARG A 15 -6.57 -37.41 21.71
C ARG A 15 -7.94 -37.53 22.36
N LYS A 16 -8.58 -38.70 22.28
CA LYS A 16 -9.89 -38.95 22.92
C LYS A 16 -9.80 -38.88 24.44
N ILE A 17 -8.77 -39.48 25.03
CA ILE A 17 -8.54 -39.45 26.48
C ILE A 17 -8.31 -38.01 26.93
N LEU A 18 -7.42 -37.27 26.26
CA LEU A 18 -7.13 -35.87 26.59
C LEU A 18 -8.40 -35.00 26.55
N PHE A 19 -9.23 -35.15 25.50
CA PHE A 19 -10.48 -34.40 25.37
C PHE A 19 -11.48 -34.73 26.48
N ALA A 20 -11.64 -36.01 26.81
CA ALA A 20 -12.55 -36.46 27.87
C ALA A 20 -12.12 -35.93 29.24
N THR A 21 -10.82 -35.93 29.54
CA THR A 21 -10.29 -35.41 30.81
C THR A 21 -10.49 -33.90 30.93
N ILE A 22 -10.24 -33.14 29.85
CA ILE A 22 -10.47 -31.68 29.83
C ILE A 22 -11.96 -31.35 30.02
N LEU A 23 -12.86 -32.07 29.34
CA LEU A 23 -14.31 -31.86 29.51
C LEU A 23 -14.78 -32.17 30.94
N SER A 24 -14.25 -33.24 31.55
CA SER A 24 -14.61 -33.65 32.91
C SER A 24 -14.20 -32.61 33.95
N ILE A 25 -13.01 -32.03 33.81
CA ILE A 25 -12.51 -30.95 34.69
C ILE A 25 -13.36 -29.68 34.55
N CYS A 26 -13.82 -29.36 33.34
CA CYS A 26 -14.70 -28.22 33.09
C CYS A 26 -16.10 -28.41 33.70
N ALA A 27 -16.62 -29.64 33.77
CA ALA A 27 -17.97 -29.91 34.28
C ALA A 27 -18.10 -29.80 35.81
N SER A 28 -17.01 -29.99 36.56
CA SER A 28 -17.01 -30.01 38.04
C SER A 28 -16.70 -28.64 38.68
N SER A 29 -16.47 -27.60 37.87
CA SER A 29 -15.94 -26.32 38.36
C SER A 29 -17.05 -25.33 38.77
N SER A 30 -16.86 -24.67 39.92
CA SER A 30 -17.73 -23.56 40.36
C SER A 30 -17.81 -22.43 39.32
N LYS A 31 -18.95 -21.75 39.20
CA LYS A 31 -19.21 -20.70 38.18
C LYS A 31 -18.10 -19.65 38.08
N LYS A 32 -17.45 -19.29 39.21
CA LYS A 32 -16.32 -18.35 39.22
C LYS A 32 -15.08 -18.92 38.52
N ILE A 33 -14.76 -20.18 38.77
CA ILE A 33 -13.61 -20.89 38.17
C ILE A 33 -13.82 -21.06 36.66
N SER A 34 -15.07 -21.30 36.23
CA SER A 34 -15.41 -21.40 34.80
C SER A 34 -15.09 -20.11 34.03
N ILE A 35 -15.35 -18.93 34.60
CA ILE A 35 -15.01 -17.64 33.96
C ILE A 35 -13.50 -17.48 33.83
N TYR A 36 -12.73 -17.81 34.87
CA TYR A 36 -11.26 -17.74 34.81
C TYR A 36 -10.68 -18.69 33.76
N LEU A 37 -11.19 -19.92 33.69
CA LEU A 37 -10.76 -20.89 32.68
C LEU A 37 -11.11 -20.46 31.26
N ASP A 38 -12.27 -19.82 31.05
CA ASP A 38 -12.65 -19.27 29.74
C ASP A 38 -11.71 -18.14 29.31
N VAL A 39 -11.41 -17.20 30.21
CA VAL A 39 -10.48 -16.09 29.92
C VAL A 39 -9.07 -16.61 29.65
N VAL A 40 -8.54 -17.49 30.49
CA VAL A 40 -7.21 -18.09 30.31
C VAL A 40 -7.16 -18.90 29.02
N GLY A 41 -8.21 -19.67 28.71
CA GLY A 41 -8.32 -20.43 27.47
C GLY A 41 -8.30 -19.53 26.23
N LYS A 42 -9.04 -18.42 26.24
CA LYS A 42 -9.02 -17.42 25.15
C LYS A 42 -7.65 -16.77 24.97
N VAL A 43 -6.98 -16.40 26.07
CA VAL A 43 -5.63 -15.81 26.01
C VAL A 43 -4.63 -16.82 25.45
N LEU A 44 -4.66 -18.06 25.93
CA LEU A 44 -3.79 -19.12 25.44
C LEU A 44 -4.05 -19.41 23.95
N PHE A 45 -5.31 -19.45 23.53
CA PHE A 45 -5.70 -19.64 22.13
C PHE A 45 -5.17 -18.50 21.24
N MET A 46 -5.30 -17.24 21.68
CA MET A 46 -4.74 -16.09 20.96
C MET A 46 -3.22 -16.16 20.85
N LEU A 47 -2.51 -16.60 21.90
CA LEU A 47 -1.05 -16.79 21.86
C LEU A 47 -0.65 -17.89 20.88
N ILE A 48 -1.40 -18.99 20.82
CA ILE A 48 -1.15 -20.07 19.84
C ILE A 48 -1.36 -19.56 18.41
N LEU A 49 -2.45 -18.84 18.15
CA LEU A 49 -2.70 -18.24 16.84
C LEU A 49 -1.58 -17.27 16.45
N PHE A 50 -1.17 -16.41 17.37
CA PHE A 50 -0.06 -15.47 17.14
C PHE A 50 1.25 -16.20 16.81
N ALA A 51 1.57 -17.27 17.52
CA ALA A 51 2.76 -18.08 17.24
C ALA A 51 2.69 -18.74 15.85
N LEU A 52 1.52 -19.27 15.46
CA LEU A 52 1.29 -19.84 14.12
C LEU A 52 1.43 -18.78 13.02
N PHE A 53 0.84 -17.59 13.20
CA PHE A 53 0.97 -16.48 12.25
C PHE A 53 2.43 -16.02 12.12
N ARG A 54 3.16 -15.90 13.23
CA ARG A 54 4.57 -15.54 13.21
C ARG A 54 5.39 -16.57 12.44
N TRP A 55 5.14 -17.87 12.68
CA TRP A 55 5.83 -18.94 11.96
C TRP A 55 5.51 -18.92 10.46
N ALA A 56 4.24 -18.78 10.09
CA ALA A 56 3.81 -18.66 8.70
C ALA A 56 4.43 -17.43 8.01
N GLY A 57 4.52 -16.30 8.72
CA GLY A 57 5.19 -15.09 8.23
C GLY A 57 6.69 -15.30 7.98
N LEU A 58 7.38 -16.05 8.83
CA LEU A 58 8.79 -16.39 8.60
C LEU A 58 8.97 -17.26 7.36
N VAL A 59 8.12 -18.28 7.17
CA VAL A 59 8.15 -19.12 5.97
C VAL A 59 7.84 -18.29 4.72
N PHE A 60 6.87 -17.39 4.79
CA PHE A 60 6.55 -16.49 3.68
C PHE A 60 7.71 -15.57 3.33
N MET A 61 8.41 -14.99 4.32
CA MET A 61 9.57 -14.13 4.07
C MET A 61 10.74 -14.92 3.47
N ASP A 62 10.93 -16.17 3.86
CA ASP A 62 11.94 -17.06 3.28
C ASP A 62 11.64 -17.32 1.79
N GLU A 63 10.41 -17.71 1.47
CA GLU A 63 9.95 -17.89 0.08
C GLU A 63 10.04 -16.60 -0.74
N LEU A 64 9.69 -15.46 -0.15
CA LEU A 64 9.80 -14.16 -0.80
C LEU A 64 11.26 -13.78 -1.05
N SER A 65 12.15 -14.03 -0.09
CA SER A 65 13.59 -13.80 -0.27
C SER A 65 14.17 -14.68 -1.38
N ARG A 66 13.73 -15.94 -1.48
CA ARG A 66 14.11 -16.88 -2.52
C ARG A 66 13.58 -16.49 -3.90
N ALA A 67 12.35 -15.99 -3.97
CA ALA A 67 11.73 -15.50 -5.20
C ALA A 67 12.39 -14.20 -5.70
N VAL A 68 12.88 -13.36 -4.79
CA VAL A 68 13.56 -12.09 -5.12
C VAL A 68 15.06 -12.28 -5.38
N ALA A 69 15.68 -13.37 -4.92
CA ALA A 69 17.10 -13.68 -5.13
C ALA A 69 17.62 -13.52 -6.57
N PRO A 70 16.87 -13.84 -7.66
CA PRO A 70 17.34 -13.63 -9.04
C PRO A 70 17.44 -12.16 -9.45
N PHE A 71 16.76 -11.25 -8.74
CA PHE A 71 16.67 -9.83 -9.06
C PHE A 71 17.61 -8.96 -8.22
N VAL A 72 18.24 -9.52 -7.19
CA VAL A 72 19.30 -8.84 -6.47
C VAL A 72 20.58 -9.03 -7.29
N PRO A 73 21.13 -7.99 -7.95
CA PRO A 73 22.41 -8.12 -8.63
C PRO A 73 23.44 -8.52 -7.58
N THR A 74 23.87 -9.78 -7.62
CA THR A 74 24.86 -10.35 -6.71
C THR A 74 26.16 -9.58 -6.91
N LEU A 75 26.38 -8.56 -6.08
CA LEU A 75 27.65 -7.86 -5.95
C LEU A 75 28.69 -8.83 -5.38
N GLY A 76 29.30 -9.62 -6.27
CA GLY A 76 30.51 -10.36 -5.99
C GLY A 76 30.47 -11.81 -6.42
N GLY A 77 31.27 -12.15 -7.45
CA GLY A 77 31.77 -13.51 -7.57
C GLY A 77 31.98 -14.09 -8.97
N THR A 78 32.18 -13.30 -10.02
CA THR A 78 32.92 -13.81 -11.19
C THR A 78 33.93 -12.78 -11.66
N ASN A 79 35.16 -13.26 -11.88
CA ASN A 79 36.33 -12.57 -12.40
C ASN A 79 36.13 -12.04 -13.85
N GLY A 80 35.07 -11.29 -14.11
CA GLY A 80 34.90 -10.49 -15.31
C GLY A 80 35.20 -9.05 -14.96
N GLY A 81 36.34 -8.54 -15.41
CA GLY A 81 36.81 -7.19 -15.11
C GLY A 81 35.78 -6.13 -15.50
N PHE A 82 35.02 -5.67 -14.51
CA PHE A 82 34.41 -4.35 -14.54
C PHE A 82 35.51 -3.36 -14.21
N GLY A 83 36.23 -2.96 -15.26
CA GLY A 83 36.95 -1.70 -15.22
C GLY A 83 35.95 -0.59 -14.88
N PRO A 84 36.40 0.50 -14.23
CA PRO A 84 35.58 1.70 -14.12
C PRO A 84 35.04 2.05 -15.51
N PRO A 85 33.78 2.49 -15.63
CA PRO A 85 33.28 3.01 -16.90
C PRO A 85 34.29 4.04 -17.42
N PRO A 86 34.65 4.00 -18.71
CA PRO A 86 35.53 5.01 -19.28
C PRO A 86 34.97 6.37 -18.90
N ALA A 87 35.81 7.21 -18.29
CA ALA A 87 35.43 8.58 -17.99
C ALA A 87 34.86 9.19 -19.27
N PRO A 88 33.72 9.89 -19.20
CA PRO A 88 33.19 10.58 -20.38
C PRO A 88 34.33 11.45 -20.94
N PRO A 89 34.61 11.39 -22.26
CA PRO A 89 35.59 12.27 -22.84
C PRO A 89 35.18 13.69 -22.48
N TYR A 90 36.09 14.39 -21.80
CA TYR A 90 35.96 15.80 -21.47
C TYR A 90 36.00 16.56 -22.80
N ASN A 91 34.84 16.64 -23.46
CA ASN A 91 34.66 17.42 -24.67
C ASN A 91 34.48 18.87 -24.25
N ASP A 92 35.62 19.53 -24.06
CA ASP A 92 35.76 20.97 -23.84
C ASP A 92 35.56 21.72 -25.17
N THR A 93 34.44 21.46 -25.85
CA THR A 93 34.09 22.17 -27.09
C THR A 93 32.62 22.57 -27.07
N PHE A 94 32.36 23.62 -26.30
CA PHE A 94 31.30 24.58 -26.60
C PHE A 94 31.59 25.22 -27.98
N PHE A 95 31.25 24.53 -29.06
CA PHE A 95 31.13 25.13 -30.39
C PHE A 95 29.70 25.65 -30.55
N PHE A 96 29.55 26.97 -30.45
CA PHE A 96 28.41 27.68 -31.03
C PHE A 96 28.49 27.54 -32.56
N ALA A 97 27.81 26.53 -33.11
CA ALA A 97 27.54 26.45 -34.54
C ALA A 97 26.11 26.92 -34.79
N ALA A 98 25.96 28.20 -35.12
CA ALA A 98 24.84 28.68 -35.89
C ALA A 98 24.93 28.03 -37.29
N GLY A 99 23.96 27.21 -37.66
CA GLY A 99 24.02 26.45 -38.91
C GLY A 99 22.66 25.96 -39.39
N ASN A 100 22.05 26.76 -40.27
CA ASN A 100 21.08 26.45 -41.32
C ASN A 100 20.37 25.08 -41.32
N ASN A 101 19.04 25.18 -41.25
CA ASN A 101 18.06 24.22 -41.74
C ASN A 101 18.42 23.75 -43.17
N THR A 102 18.90 22.51 -43.28
CA THR A 102 18.79 21.73 -44.51
C THR A 102 17.81 20.60 -44.24
N GLN A 103 16.64 20.72 -44.86
CA GLN A 103 15.50 19.83 -44.73
C GLN A 103 15.75 18.61 -45.61
N ASP A 104 16.05 17.47 -44.99
CA ASP A 104 16.23 16.17 -45.68
C ASP A 104 14.88 15.43 -45.74
N PRO A 105 14.30 15.16 -46.91
CA PRO A 105 13.00 14.51 -47.04
C PRO A 105 13.18 12.99 -47.17
N SER A 106 13.71 12.34 -46.13
CA SER A 106 13.83 10.86 -46.10
C SER A 106 13.90 10.30 -44.68
N ALA A 107 13.13 10.87 -43.73
CA ALA A 107 12.91 10.24 -42.44
C ALA A 107 11.88 9.09 -42.58
N PRO A 108 12.21 7.84 -42.19
CA PRO A 108 11.24 6.75 -42.14
C PRO A 108 10.08 7.12 -41.19
N PRO A 109 8.86 6.57 -41.41
CA PRO A 109 7.70 6.88 -40.58
C PRO A 109 8.04 6.62 -39.12
N GLY A 110 8.06 7.71 -38.35
CA GLY A 110 8.47 7.73 -36.95
C GLY A 110 7.73 6.65 -36.18
N ALA A 111 8.50 5.81 -35.49
CA ALA A 111 7.97 5.00 -34.40
C ALA A 111 7.16 5.96 -33.49
N PRO A 112 5.96 5.57 -33.03
CA PRO A 112 5.19 6.39 -32.11
C PRO A 112 6.10 6.74 -30.95
N GLU A 113 6.46 8.02 -30.85
CA GLU A 113 7.17 8.56 -29.72
C GLU A 113 6.25 8.29 -28.53
N LEU A 114 6.57 7.26 -27.76
CA LEU A 114 5.92 6.93 -26.50
C LEU A 114 6.16 8.17 -25.64
N GLN A 115 5.20 9.09 -25.65
CA GLN A 115 5.17 10.22 -24.75
C GLN A 115 5.29 9.64 -23.35
N GLU A 116 6.49 9.74 -22.77
CA GLU A 116 6.68 9.44 -21.38
C GLU A 116 5.72 10.38 -20.63
N PRO A 117 4.74 9.82 -19.90
CA PRO A 117 3.74 10.64 -19.26
C PRO A 117 4.45 11.58 -18.29
N ASP A 118 4.32 12.88 -18.54
CA ASP A 118 4.86 13.91 -17.68
C ASP A 118 4.41 13.60 -16.24
N PRO A 119 5.35 13.27 -15.33
CA PRO A 119 5.00 12.71 -14.02
C PRO A 119 4.16 13.68 -13.16
N LEU A 120 4.06 14.94 -13.57
CA LEU A 120 3.34 16.01 -12.88
C LEU A 120 1.95 16.30 -13.45
N GLN A 121 1.51 15.66 -14.53
CA GLN A 121 0.17 15.93 -15.05
C GLN A 121 -0.91 15.49 -14.04
N GLU A 122 -1.80 16.41 -13.68
CA GLU A 122 -2.94 16.11 -12.83
C GLU A 122 -3.87 15.13 -13.54
N PRO A 123 -4.31 14.04 -12.88
CA PRO A 123 -5.21 13.10 -13.49
C PRO A 123 -6.55 13.77 -13.81
N ASP A 124 -7.15 13.36 -14.93
CA ASP A 124 -8.51 13.75 -15.26
C ASP A 124 -9.51 13.24 -14.19
N MET A 125 -10.64 13.92 -14.09
CA MET A 125 -11.64 13.58 -13.07
C MET A 125 -12.23 12.19 -13.30
N ASP A 126 -12.28 11.71 -14.55
CA ASP A 126 -12.81 10.39 -14.88
C ASP A 126 -11.89 9.27 -14.39
N SER A 127 -10.57 9.43 -14.49
CA SER A 127 -9.55 8.56 -13.90
C SER A 127 -9.66 8.55 -12.37
N VAL A 128 -9.93 9.70 -11.75
CA VAL A 128 -10.18 9.77 -10.30
C VAL A 128 -11.40 8.93 -9.92
N LYS A 129 -12.53 9.11 -10.64
CA LYS A 129 -13.77 8.35 -10.40
C LYS A 129 -13.55 6.86 -10.58
N GLU A 130 -12.90 6.44 -11.67
CA GLU A 130 -12.62 5.04 -11.96
C GLU A 130 -11.72 4.41 -10.88
N ARG A 131 -10.71 5.14 -10.42
CA ARG A 131 -9.82 4.65 -9.36
C ARG A 131 -10.55 4.50 -8.02
N ILE A 132 -11.44 5.42 -7.67
CA ILE A 132 -12.28 5.34 -6.48
C ILE A 132 -13.24 4.15 -6.60
N ARG A 133 -13.88 3.97 -7.76
CA ARG A 133 -14.77 2.83 -8.06
C ARG A 133 -14.05 1.50 -7.84
N GLU A 134 -12.84 1.36 -8.36
CA GLU A 134 -12.05 0.14 -8.21
C GLU A 134 -11.71 -0.15 -6.74
N ARG A 135 -11.32 0.86 -5.96
CA ARG A 135 -11.05 0.67 -4.53
C ARG A 135 -12.28 0.30 -3.71
N LEU A 136 -13.42 0.90 -4.02
CA LEU A 136 -14.71 0.52 -3.42
C LEU A 136 -15.08 -0.93 -3.76
N ARG A 137 -14.79 -1.36 -5.00
CA ARG A 137 -15.01 -2.73 -5.46
C ARG A 137 -14.18 -3.73 -4.65
N ILE A 138 -12.87 -3.49 -4.53
CA ILE A 138 -11.94 -4.38 -3.81
C ILE A 138 -12.38 -4.59 -2.37
N HIS A 139 -12.74 -3.51 -1.66
CA HIS A 139 -13.11 -3.59 -0.25
C HIS A 139 -14.51 -4.22 -0.03
N ARG A 140 -15.36 -4.29 -1.07
CA ARG A 140 -16.71 -4.86 -1.01
C ARG A 140 -16.83 -6.28 -1.56
N MET A 141 -15.73 -6.90 -2.01
CA MET A 141 -15.72 -8.22 -2.67
C MET A 141 -16.27 -9.41 -1.84
N GLY A 142 -16.70 -9.20 -0.59
CA GLY A 142 -17.39 -10.23 0.20
C GLY A 142 -18.93 -10.28 0.04
N GLY A 143 -19.54 -9.34 -0.68
CA GLY A 143 -21.01 -9.24 -0.76
C GLY A 143 -21.60 -9.58 -2.14
N PRO A 144 -22.64 -10.42 -2.22
CA PRO A 144 -23.11 -10.99 -3.49
C PRO A 144 -23.81 -10.02 -4.47
N ARG A 145 -23.95 -8.71 -4.17
CA ARG A 145 -24.69 -7.74 -5.02
C ARG A 145 -24.24 -6.28 -4.87
N PHE A 146 -22.95 -5.99 -4.76
CA PHE A 146 -22.51 -4.60 -4.63
C PHE A 146 -22.39 -3.92 -6.00
N GLN A 147 -23.50 -3.36 -6.48
CA GLN A 147 -23.43 -2.23 -7.40
C GLN A 147 -22.90 -1.03 -6.61
N ILE A 148 -21.86 -0.39 -7.12
CA ILE A 148 -21.35 0.86 -6.56
C ILE A 148 -22.19 1.96 -7.18
N ASP A 149 -22.93 2.69 -6.36
CA ASP A 149 -23.70 3.83 -6.80
C ASP A 149 -22.75 4.98 -7.16
N ASP A 150 -22.86 5.52 -8.36
CA ASP A 150 -22.07 6.68 -8.79
C ASP A 150 -22.31 7.89 -7.87
N SER A 151 -23.49 8.00 -7.24
CA SER A 151 -23.78 9.05 -6.27
C SER A 151 -22.89 8.95 -5.01
N GLU A 152 -22.47 7.73 -4.63
CA GLU A 152 -21.54 7.52 -3.52
C GLU A 152 -20.13 7.99 -3.89
N ILE A 153 -19.68 7.71 -5.12
CA ILE A 153 -18.38 8.16 -5.64
C ILE A 153 -18.33 9.70 -5.65
N GLU A 154 -19.35 10.36 -6.18
CA GLU A 154 -19.44 11.82 -6.18
C GLU A 154 -19.41 12.40 -4.77
N ARG A 155 -20.09 11.77 -3.81
CA ARG A 155 -20.08 12.21 -2.42
C ARG A 155 -18.71 12.06 -1.77
N ILE A 156 -17.98 10.98 -2.08
CA ILE A 156 -16.60 10.78 -1.62
C ILE A 156 -15.68 11.86 -2.20
N ILE A 157 -15.77 12.12 -3.50
CA ILE A 157 -14.96 13.15 -4.18
C ILE A 157 -15.25 14.52 -3.55
N ASN A 158 -16.52 14.87 -3.38
CA ASN A 158 -16.92 16.14 -2.80
C ASN A 158 -16.40 16.33 -1.36
N LEU A 159 -16.48 15.31 -0.51
CA LEU A 159 -15.93 15.38 0.85
C LEU A 159 -14.41 15.52 0.84
N LYS A 160 -13.71 14.82 -0.05
CA LYS A 160 -12.25 14.96 -0.20
C LYS A 160 -11.87 16.35 -0.72
N GLN A 161 -12.65 16.92 -1.64
CA GLN A 161 -12.48 18.31 -2.09
C GLN A 161 -12.61 19.30 -0.93
N GLN A 162 -13.67 19.17 -0.12
CA GLN A 162 -13.86 20.04 1.05
C GLN A 162 -12.72 19.90 2.08
N ILE A 163 -12.21 18.69 2.28
CA ILE A 163 -11.02 18.47 3.13
C ILE A 163 -9.82 19.25 2.56
N LEU A 164 -9.59 19.19 1.24
CA LEU A 164 -8.48 19.91 0.60
C LEU A 164 -8.67 21.44 0.62
N ASP A 165 -9.89 21.93 0.47
CA ASP A 165 -10.20 23.36 0.64
C ASP A 165 -9.88 23.81 2.06
N ARG A 166 -10.31 23.01 3.04
CA ARG A 166 -10.01 23.31 4.44
C ARG A 166 -8.51 23.26 4.74
N MET A 167 -7.77 22.33 4.13
CA MET A 167 -6.30 22.31 4.25
C MET A 167 -5.64 23.53 3.63
N GLN A 168 -6.14 24.02 2.48
CA GLN A 168 -5.65 25.26 1.86
C GLN A 168 -5.91 26.48 2.75
N GLU A 169 -7.05 26.54 3.44
CA GLU A 169 -7.33 27.61 4.39
C GLU A 169 -6.39 27.58 5.61
N LEU A 170 -6.05 26.37 6.10
CA LEU A 170 -5.16 26.18 7.25
C LEU A 170 -3.68 26.38 6.90
N ASP A 171 -3.30 26.17 5.64
CA ASP A 171 -1.95 26.32 5.10
C ASP A 171 -1.93 27.16 3.81
N PRO A 172 -2.28 28.47 3.90
CA PRO A 172 -2.58 29.31 2.73
C PRO A 172 -1.37 29.60 1.85
N ASN A 173 -0.16 29.50 2.40
CA ASN A 173 1.08 29.80 1.69
C ASN A 173 1.57 28.63 0.82
N ASN A 174 0.90 27.47 0.88
CA ASN A 174 1.36 26.27 0.19
C ASN A 174 0.44 25.90 -0.99
N PRO A 175 0.91 26.03 -2.25
CA PRO A 175 0.11 25.72 -3.44
C PRO A 175 -0.09 24.20 -3.65
N PHE A 176 0.52 23.35 -2.81
CA PHE A 176 0.42 21.90 -2.93
C PHE A 176 -1.03 21.40 -2.96
N TRP A 177 -1.90 21.95 -2.12
CA TRP A 177 -3.30 21.52 -1.99
C TRP A 177 -4.15 21.84 -3.22
N THR A 178 -3.79 22.89 -3.96
CA THR A 178 -4.49 23.29 -5.19
C THR A 178 -3.88 22.65 -6.42
N HIS A 179 -2.55 22.58 -6.50
CA HIS A 179 -1.86 22.08 -7.69
C HIS A 179 -2.02 20.57 -7.89
N TYR A 180 -2.03 19.78 -6.81
CA TYR A 180 -2.09 18.32 -6.87
C TYR A 180 -3.47 17.74 -6.48
N ARG A 181 -4.54 18.51 -6.67
CA ARG A 181 -5.84 18.25 -6.03
C ARG A 181 -6.46 16.91 -6.44
N ASN A 182 -6.53 16.62 -7.74
CA ASN A 182 -7.13 15.37 -8.25
C ASN A 182 -6.26 14.19 -7.85
N ARG A 183 -4.94 14.32 -7.91
CA ARG A 183 -4.01 13.28 -7.46
C ARG A 183 -4.14 13.00 -5.97
N LEU A 184 -4.31 14.01 -5.13
CA LEU A 184 -4.53 13.85 -3.69
C LEU A 184 -5.84 13.11 -3.40
N ILE A 185 -6.93 13.51 -4.06
CA ILE A 185 -8.23 12.82 -3.98
C ILE A 185 -8.09 11.36 -4.41
N ARG A 186 -7.36 11.14 -5.51
CA ARG A 186 -7.16 9.83 -6.11
C ARG A 186 -6.32 8.94 -5.24
N ASP A 187 -5.15 9.34 -4.76
CA ASP A 187 -4.16 8.39 -4.25
C ASP A 187 -3.73 8.63 -2.79
N TYR A 188 -3.91 9.84 -2.26
CA TYR A 188 -3.31 10.21 -0.97
C TYR A 188 -4.33 10.38 0.17
N ILE A 189 -5.61 10.65 -0.09
CA ILE A 189 -6.62 10.66 0.97
C ILE A 189 -7.26 9.27 1.08
N ILE A 190 -6.49 8.31 1.61
CA ILE A 190 -6.89 6.89 1.72
C ILE A 190 -6.61 6.31 3.12
N PRO A 191 -7.39 5.29 3.57
CA PRO A 191 -7.12 4.57 4.81
C PRO A 191 -5.75 3.89 4.80
N SER A 192 -5.14 3.73 5.98
CA SER A 192 -3.90 2.97 6.15
C SER A 192 -4.05 1.48 5.82
N SER A 193 -5.26 0.93 5.98
CA SER A 193 -5.59 -0.45 5.59
C SER A 193 -5.67 -0.67 4.08
N GLY A 194 -5.54 0.39 3.28
CA GLY A 194 -5.91 0.39 1.87
C GLY A 194 -7.42 0.48 1.66
N GLY A 195 -7.82 0.53 0.39
CA GLY A 195 -9.22 0.72 -0.03
C GLY A 195 -9.65 2.19 -0.01
N GLU A 196 -10.96 2.42 0.14
CA GLU A 196 -11.55 3.75 0.13
C GLU A 196 -12.29 4.04 1.45
N TYR A 197 -12.27 5.29 1.91
CA TYR A 197 -13.01 5.66 3.11
C TYR A 197 -14.52 5.54 2.88
N LYS A 198 -15.24 5.18 3.94
CA LYS A 198 -16.70 5.36 3.99
C LYS A 198 -17.02 6.85 4.03
N VAL A 199 -18.15 7.24 3.42
CA VAL A 199 -18.67 8.61 3.44
C VAL A 199 -18.75 9.17 4.87
N SER A 200 -19.27 8.40 5.83
CA SER A 200 -19.37 8.84 7.22
C SER A 200 -18.00 9.14 7.84
N THR A 201 -17.00 8.30 7.59
CA THR A 201 -15.64 8.50 8.08
C THR A 201 -14.97 9.74 7.47
N LEU A 202 -15.23 10.04 6.19
CA LEU A 202 -14.75 11.28 5.57
C LEU A 202 -15.43 12.51 6.18
N ALA A 203 -16.74 12.44 6.44
CA ALA A 203 -17.46 13.52 7.12
C ALA A 203 -16.91 13.76 8.54
N ASP A 204 -16.64 12.70 9.31
CA ASP A 204 -16.03 12.82 10.64
C ASP A 204 -14.64 13.45 10.58
N LYS A 205 -13.83 13.08 9.58
CA LYS A 205 -12.51 13.68 9.34
C LYS A 205 -12.61 15.15 8.95
N LEU A 206 -13.55 15.51 8.07
CA LEU A 206 -13.81 16.91 7.72
C LEU A 206 -14.23 17.71 8.96
N ASN A 207 -15.16 17.17 9.76
CA ASN A 207 -15.60 17.80 11.01
C ASN A 207 -14.44 18.01 11.99
N ALA A 208 -13.47 17.08 12.04
CA ALA A 208 -12.27 17.25 12.87
C ALA A 208 -11.39 18.45 12.45
N LEU A 209 -11.39 18.81 11.15
CA LEU A 209 -10.68 19.99 10.63
C LEU A 209 -11.44 21.32 10.87
N TRP A 210 -12.70 21.26 11.29
CA TRP A 210 -13.52 22.43 11.63
C TRP A 210 -13.59 22.72 13.14
N ARG A 211 -12.98 21.88 13.97
CA ARG A 211 -12.89 22.12 15.43
C ARG A 211 -11.92 23.24 15.76
N ASP A 212 -11.94 23.68 17.01
CA ASP A 212 -11.15 24.82 17.52
C ASP A 212 -9.63 24.64 17.32
N ASN A 213 -9.11 23.41 17.43
CA ASN A 213 -7.70 23.08 17.22
C ASN A 213 -7.52 22.10 16.03
N PRO A 214 -7.63 22.55 14.78
CA PRO A 214 -7.59 21.66 13.62
C PRO A 214 -6.19 21.06 13.40
N THR A 215 -5.13 21.77 13.80
CA THR A 215 -3.72 21.35 13.66
C THR A 215 -3.34 20.17 14.55
N GLU A 216 -4.07 19.98 15.65
CA GLU A 216 -3.90 18.83 16.56
C GLU A 216 -4.67 17.59 16.07
N SER A 217 -5.51 17.73 15.05
CA SER A 217 -6.29 16.61 14.52
C SER A 217 -5.39 15.59 13.79
N THR A 218 -5.71 14.31 13.96
CA THR A 218 -4.95 13.22 13.32
C THR A 218 -4.99 13.28 11.80
N ILE A 219 -6.09 13.79 11.22
CA ILE A 219 -6.21 13.96 9.77
C ILE A 219 -5.32 15.08 9.26
N TYR A 220 -5.26 16.23 9.94
CA TYR A 220 -4.36 17.32 9.57
C TYR A 220 -2.90 16.85 9.56
N GLN A 221 -2.46 16.21 10.64
CA GLN A 221 -1.09 15.69 10.77
C GLN A 221 -0.77 14.63 9.71
N ASP A 222 -1.71 13.75 9.38
CA ASP A 222 -1.52 12.75 8.32
C ASP A 222 -1.39 13.41 6.94
N LEU A 223 -2.20 14.43 6.65
CA LEU A 223 -2.13 15.15 5.37
C LEU A 223 -0.82 15.94 5.23
N ILE A 224 -0.37 16.61 6.29
CA ILE A 224 0.94 17.29 6.30
C ILE A 224 2.07 16.29 6.04
N ARG A 225 2.04 15.13 6.71
CA ARG A 225 3.04 14.07 6.47
C ARG A 225 3.03 13.60 5.01
N ARG A 226 1.84 13.40 4.42
CA ARG A 226 1.70 12.96 3.02
C ARG A 226 2.23 13.99 2.03
N ARG A 227 1.99 15.28 2.28
CA ARG A 227 2.60 16.37 1.51
C ARG A 227 4.13 16.28 1.55
N ASP A 228 4.70 16.15 2.75
CA ASP A 228 6.14 16.11 2.92
C ASP A 228 6.76 14.88 2.22
N LEU A 229 6.07 13.74 2.24
CA LEU A 229 6.47 12.52 1.53
C LEU A 229 6.33 12.65 0.00
N PHE A 230 5.32 13.36 -0.49
CA PHE A 230 5.08 13.53 -1.93
C PHE A 230 6.30 14.15 -2.64
N HIS A 231 6.92 15.15 -2.02
CA HIS A 231 8.13 15.76 -2.57
C HIS A 231 9.30 14.79 -2.67
N ILE A 232 9.43 13.85 -1.72
CA ILE A 232 10.48 12.82 -1.74
C ILE A 232 10.23 11.81 -2.86
N GLU A 233 8.99 11.39 -3.05
CA GLU A 233 8.60 10.46 -4.13
C GLU A 233 8.79 11.06 -5.53
N ALA A 234 8.47 12.35 -5.69
CA ALA A 234 8.69 13.06 -6.96
C ALA A 234 10.17 13.11 -7.33
N LEU A 235 11.06 13.33 -6.34
CA LEU A 235 12.51 13.36 -6.54
C LEU A 235 13.09 11.99 -6.87
N SER A 236 12.56 10.91 -6.31
CA SER A 236 13.09 9.56 -6.53
C SER A 236 12.71 9.01 -7.91
N ARG A 237 11.51 9.30 -8.42
CA ARG A 237 11.09 8.84 -9.76
C ARG A 237 11.86 9.50 -10.91
N GLY A 238 12.28 10.75 -10.76
CA GLY A 238 13.08 11.44 -11.78
C GLY A 238 14.47 10.84 -12.00
N ARG A 239 14.99 10.06 -11.05
CA ARG A 239 16.34 9.48 -11.13
C ARG A 239 16.38 8.10 -11.80
N THR A 240 15.26 7.39 -11.83
CA THR A 240 15.18 6.01 -12.35
C THR A 240 14.83 5.92 -13.83
N GLY A 241 14.31 6.99 -14.45
CA GLY A 241 14.00 7.04 -15.88
C GLY A 241 15.15 7.47 -16.80
N ALA A 242 16.33 7.77 -16.24
CA ALA A 242 17.48 8.29 -17.00
C ALA A 242 18.60 7.26 -17.22
N LEU A 243 18.30 5.95 -17.15
CA LEU A 243 19.25 4.86 -17.38
C LEU A 243 18.81 3.95 -18.52
#